data_AF-A0A428Z301-F1
#
_entry.id   AF-A0A428Z301-F1
#
_cell.length_a   1.000
_cell.length_b   1.000
_cell.length_c   1.000
_cell.angle_alpha   90.00
_cell.angle_beta   90.00
_cell.angle_gamma   90.00
#
_symmetry.space_group_name_H-M   'P 1'
#
loop_
_entity.id
_entity.type
_entity.pdbx_description
1 polymer ?
#
loop_
_entity_poly.entity_id
_entity_poly.type
_entity_poly.pdbx_seq_one_letter_code
_entity_poly.pdbx_strand_id
1 'polypeptide(L)'
;MTVRTTTPDLSSSNPDWWRQAVIYQVYPRSFADGDGDGLGDLKGVAQRLTHLAALGVDALWLSPFYPSELADGGYDVADYRDVDPRLGTLDDFDAMVTEAHRLGLKVIVDLVPNHTSHQHVWFQEALRAGPGSAARERYVFRDGRGPHGELPPSDWQSVFGGSAWRRVPDGQWYLHLFTPQQPDLNWAHEEVRADFRTTLRFWSDRGVDGFRVDVAHALAKDLSEPLRDLGTPELSREDALPDRSLI
;
A
#
# COMPACT_ATOMS: atom_id res chain seq x y z
N MET A 1 -26.85 -24.79 12.98
CA MET A 1 -25.96 -23.61 13.13
C MET A 1 -24.93 -23.99 14.17
N THR A 2 -23.74 -24.39 13.73
CA THR A 2 -22.72 -24.97 14.61
C THR A 2 -22.02 -23.83 15.36
N VAL A 3 -22.28 -23.71 16.66
CA VAL A 3 -21.56 -22.80 17.55
C VAL A 3 -20.09 -23.21 17.53
N ARG A 4 -19.16 -22.25 17.36
CA ARG A 4 -17.70 -22.47 17.50
C ARG A 4 -17.46 -23.18 18.84
N THR A 5 -17.09 -24.46 18.80
CA THR A 5 -16.85 -25.27 20.02
C THR A 5 -15.49 -24.99 20.66
N THR A 6 -14.61 -24.26 19.96
CA THR A 6 -13.28 -23.86 20.45
C THR A 6 -13.00 -22.44 19.99
N THR A 7 -12.87 -21.51 20.94
CA THR A 7 -12.32 -20.18 20.69
C THR A 7 -10.85 -20.34 20.28
N PRO A 8 -10.40 -19.78 19.13
CA PRO A 8 -9.01 -19.82 18.76
C PRO A 8 -8.15 -19.15 19.84
N ASP A 9 -6.98 -19.73 20.14
CA ASP A 9 -6.03 -19.10 21.03
C ASP A 9 -5.39 -17.90 20.31
N LEU A 10 -5.88 -16.71 20.61
CA LEU A 10 -5.36 -15.44 20.08
C LEU A 10 -4.29 -14.83 20.98
N SER A 11 -3.77 -15.56 21.98
CA SER A 11 -2.68 -15.05 22.78
C SER A 11 -1.45 -14.77 21.91
N SER A 12 -0.64 -13.79 22.32
CA SER A 12 0.65 -13.50 21.68
C SER A 12 1.62 -14.69 21.72
N SER A 13 1.38 -15.68 22.59
CA SER A 13 2.14 -16.92 22.66
C SER A 13 1.78 -17.96 21.60
N ASN A 14 0.65 -17.82 20.90
CA ASN A 14 0.28 -18.75 19.83
C ASN A 14 0.74 -18.22 18.46
N PRO A 15 1.81 -18.75 17.86
CA PRO A 15 2.29 -18.30 16.54
C PRO A 15 1.33 -18.65 15.40
N ASP A 16 0.35 -19.52 15.63
CA ASP A 16 -0.61 -19.99 14.62
C ASP A 16 -2.00 -19.36 14.75
N TRP A 17 -2.16 -18.31 15.57
CA TRP A 17 -3.45 -17.64 15.82
C TRP A 17 -4.20 -17.26 14.52
N TRP A 18 -3.45 -16.83 13.51
CA TRP A 18 -3.97 -16.33 12.23
C TRP A 18 -4.65 -17.42 11.38
N ARG A 19 -4.35 -18.70 11.61
CA ARG A 19 -4.86 -19.80 10.75
C ARG A 19 -6.37 -19.97 10.80
N GLN A 20 -7.01 -19.56 11.90
CA GLN A 20 -8.45 -19.73 12.13
C GLN A 20 -9.14 -18.40 12.48
N ALA A 21 -8.41 -17.29 12.39
CA ALA A 21 -8.90 -15.97 12.76
C ALA A 21 -9.95 -15.46 11.77
N VAL A 22 -11.04 -14.89 12.31
CA VAL A 22 -11.95 -14.03 11.57
C VAL A 22 -11.31 -12.64 11.52
N ILE A 23 -10.80 -12.28 10.34
CA ILE A 23 -10.19 -10.97 10.08
C ILE A 23 -11.26 -10.04 9.52
N TYR A 24 -11.44 -8.89 10.15
CA TYR A 24 -12.36 -7.84 9.72
C TYR A 24 -11.56 -6.66 9.14
N GLN A 25 -11.71 -6.42 7.85
CA GLN A 25 -11.09 -5.26 7.20
C GLN A 25 -11.87 -3.98 7.53
N VAL A 26 -11.16 -2.96 8.00
CA VAL A 26 -11.67 -1.64 8.30
C VAL A 26 -11.02 -0.65 7.34
N TYR A 27 -11.86 0.12 6.65
CA TYR A 27 -11.43 1.30 5.91
C TYR A 27 -11.63 2.54 6.80
N PRO A 28 -10.56 3.09 7.45
CA PRO A 28 -10.71 4.03 8.56
C PRO A 28 -11.59 5.23 8.23
N ARG A 29 -11.35 5.82 7.05
CA ARG A 29 -12.03 7.01 6.51
C ARG A 29 -13.55 6.92 6.41
N SER A 30 -14.13 5.72 6.39
CA SER A 30 -15.57 5.53 6.21
C SER A 30 -16.19 4.62 7.26
N PHE A 31 -15.44 4.25 8.31
CA PHE A 31 -15.92 3.29 9.29
C PHE A 31 -16.68 3.95 10.44
N ALA A 32 -16.03 4.88 11.14
CA ALA A 32 -16.63 5.61 12.23
C ALA A 32 -15.89 6.93 12.45
N ASP A 33 -16.64 8.01 12.54
CA ASP A 33 -16.19 9.36 12.87
C ASP A 33 -16.18 9.52 14.41
N GLY A 34 -15.00 9.82 14.96
CA GLY A 34 -14.75 9.88 16.39
C GLY A 34 -14.76 11.30 16.97
N ASP A 35 -14.60 12.34 16.14
CA ASP A 35 -14.53 13.74 16.57
C ASP A 35 -15.63 14.65 15.97
N GLY A 36 -16.44 14.12 15.06
CA GLY A 36 -17.62 14.75 14.50
C GLY A 36 -17.35 15.62 13.26
N ASP A 37 -16.20 15.49 12.60
CA ASP A 37 -15.85 16.27 11.42
C ASP A 37 -16.42 15.72 10.09
N GLY A 38 -17.06 14.55 10.13
CA GLY A 38 -17.65 13.86 8.98
C GLY A 38 -16.73 12.85 8.28
N LEU A 39 -15.49 12.69 8.74
CA LEU A 39 -14.52 11.71 8.26
C LEU A 39 -14.33 10.62 9.32
N GLY A 40 -14.20 9.36 8.90
CA GLY A 40 -13.83 8.30 9.84
C GLY A 40 -12.37 8.39 10.27
N ASP A 41 -12.07 8.12 11.53
CA ASP A 41 -10.75 8.33 12.15
C ASP A 41 -10.38 7.19 13.13
N LEU A 42 -9.14 7.19 13.65
CA LEU A 42 -8.65 6.13 14.55
C LEU A 42 -9.39 6.11 15.90
N LYS A 43 -9.88 7.25 16.40
CA LYS A 43 -10.68 7.31 17.63
C LYS A 43 -12.05 6.68 17.40
N GLY A 44 -12.67 6.95 16.26
CA GLY A 44 -13.91 6.32 15.83
C GLY A 44 -13.75 4.80 15.67
N VAL A 45 -12.64 4.34 15.08
CA VAL A 45 -12.31 2.90 15.06
C VAL A 45 -12.22 2.34 16.49
N ALA A 46 -11.48 2.99 17.38
CA ALA A 46 -11.33 2.58 18.78
C ALA A 46 -12.68 2.44 19.51
N GLN A 47 -13.58 3.41 19.32
CA GLN A 47 -14.93 3.41 19.90
C GLN A 47 -15.79 2.23 19.44
N ARG A 48 -15.48 1.62 18.29
CA ARG A 48 -16.22 0.48 17.73
C ARG A 48 -15.60 -0.88 18.03
N LEU A 49 -14.42 -0.94 18.66
CA LEU A 49 -13.74 -2.22 18.94
C LEU A 49 -14.57 -3.17 19.82
N THR A 50 -15.30 -2.65 20.81
CA THR A 50 -16.19 -3.49 21.64
C THR A 50 -17.29 -4.15 20.81
N HIS A 51 -17.82 -3.44 19.80
CA HIS A 51 -18.80 -4.01 18.87
C HIS A 51 -18.18 -5.11 18.00
N LEU A 52 -16.97 -4.88 17.47
CA LEU A 52 -16.27 -5.89 16.66
C LEU A 52 -15.91 -7.14 17.47
N ALA A 53 -15.46 -6.99 18.71
CA ALA A 53 -15.24 -8.11 19.61
C ALA A 53 -16.54 -8.90 19.87
N ALA A 54 -17.66 -8.20 20.14
CA ALA A 54 -18.96 -8.84 20.33
C ALA A 54 -19.48 -9.56 19.08
N LEU A 55 -19.12 -9.09 17.88
CA LEU A 55 -19.43 -9.73 16.60
C LEU A 55 -18.66 -11.06 16.42
N GLY A 56 -17.59 -11.29 17.18
CA GLY A 56 -16.72 -12.47 17.07
C GLY A 56 -15.55 -12.28 16.11
N VAL A 57 -15.15 -11.03 15.86
CA VAL A 57 -13.91 -10.71 15.15
C VAL A 57 -12.71 -11.11 16.02
N ASP A 58 -11.70 -11.71 15.39
CA ASP A 58 -10.46 -12.11 16.05
C ASP A 58 -9.33 -11.10 15.75
N ALA A 59 -9.36 -10.44 14.58
CA ALA A 59 -8.38 -9.43 14.16
C ALA A 59 -9.00 -8.31 13.33
N LEU A 60 -8.51 -7.08 13.53
CA LEU A 60 -8.72 -5.97 12.62
C LEU A 60 -7.62 -5.95 11.56
N TRP A 61 -7.98 -5.68 10.31
CA TRP A 61 -7.04 -5.24 9.29
C TRP A 61 -7.39 -3.80 8.89
N LEU A 62 -6.51 -2.86 9.18
CA LEU A 62 -6.65 -1.47 8.76
C LEU A 62 -6.11 -1.30 7.33
N SER A 63 -6.97 -0.86 6.41
CA SER A 63 -6.51 -0.24 5.16
C SER A 63 -5.65 1.01 5.46
N PRO A 64 -4.86 1.54 4.51
CA PRO A 64 -3.90 2.60 4.76
C PRO A 64 -4.48 3.83 5.49
N PHE A 65 -3.78 4.24 6.56
CA PHE A 65 -4.08 5.41 7.39
C PHE A 65 -2.90 6.40 7.45
N TYR A 66 -1.91 6.21 6.58
CA TYR A 66 -0.71 7.03 6.48
C TYR A 66 -0.98 8.36 5.77
N PRO A 67 -0.13 9.40 5.95
CA PRO A 67 -0.19 10.62 5.15
C PRO A 67 -0.21 10.32 3.65
N SER A 68 -1.20 10.86 2.95
CA SER A 68 -1.47 10.58 1.52
C SER A 68 -2.35 11.67 0.92
N GLU A 69 -2.28 11.90 -0.40
CA GLU A 69 -3.21 12.80 -1.11
C GLU A 69 -4.48 12.09 -1.59
N LEU A 70 -4.61 10.80 -1.32
CA LEU A 70 -5.72 9.95 -1.72
C LEU A 70 -5.85 9.81 -3.24
N ALA A 71 -4.73 9.93 -3.96
CA ALA A 71 -4.69 9.62 -5.38
C ALA A 71 -5.13 8.18 -5.66
N ASP A 72 -4.89 7.28 -4.69
CA ASP A 72 -5.36 5.90 -4.70
C ASP A 72 -5.89 5.51 -3.30
N GLY A 73 -6.79 6.32 -2.73
CA GLY A 73 -7.49 5.97 -1.49
C GLY A 73 -6.61 5.76 -0.24
N GLY A 74 -5.39 6.29 -0.23
CA GLY A 74 -4.43 6.14 0.87
C GLY A 74 -3.21 5.28 0.54
N TYR A 75 -3.18 4.61 -0.62
CA TYR A 75 -2.06 3.76 -1.05
C TYR A 75 -0.88 4.56 -1.62
N ASP A 76 -1.08 5.83 -1.98
CA ASP A 76 -0.03 6.81 -2.27
C ASP A 76 0.58 7.38 -0.97
N VAL A 77 1.43 6.61 -0.31
CA VAL A 77 1.98 6.92 1.02
C VAL A 77 3.11 7.95 0.98
N ALA A 78 2.93 9.10 1.62
CA ALA A 78 3.92 10.18 1.73
C ALA A 78 4.86 10.03 2.94
N ASP A 79 4.43 9.35 4.01
CA ASP A 79 5.27 8.95 5.14
C ASP A 79 4.77 7.61 5.72
N TYR A 80 5.58 6.56 5.64
CA TYR A 80 5.18 5.23 6.14
C TYR A 80 5.21 5.10 7.66
N ARG A 81 5.79 6.07 8.38
CA ARG A 81 6.03 5.99 9.82
C ARG A 81 5.30 7.12 10.56
N ASP A 82 4.21 7.60 9.98
CA ASP A 82 3.31 8.55 10.63
C ASP A 82 1.85 8.20 10.30
N VAL A 83 0.92 8.83 11.02
CA VAL A 83 -0.52 8.75 10.78
C VAL A 83 -0.94 9.99 9.99
N ASP A 84 -1.87 9.82 9.04
CA ASP A 84 -2.47 10.97 8.37
C ASP A 84 -3.12 11.89 9.42
N PRO A 85 -2.75 13.17 9.49
CA PRO A 85 -3.25 14.06 10.53
C PRO A 85 -4.77 14.26 10.49
N ARG A 86 -5.44 13.91 9.37
CA ARG A 86 -6.91 13.90 9.26
C ARG A 86 -7.55 12.67 9.92
N LEU A 87 -6.77 11.65 10.25
CA LEU A 87 -7.23 10.39 10.87
C LEU A 87 -6.80 10.25 12.33
N GLY A 88 -5.96 11.17 12.83
CA GLY A 88 -5.46 11.18 14.20
C GLY A 88 -3.95 11.30 14.26
N THR A 89 -3.39 10.77 15.34
CA THR A 89 -1.96 10.84 15.67
C THR A 89 -1.39 9.44 15.93
N LEU A 90 -0.07 9.33 16.05
CA LEU A 90 0.57 8.10 16.54
C LEU A 90 0.08 7.71 17.94
N ASP A 91 -0.21 8.69 18.82
CA ASP A 91 -0.75 8.41 20.15
C ASP A 91 -2.19 7.84 20.07
N ASP A 92 -3.01 8.32 19.12
CA ASP A 92 -4.34 7.77 18.87
C ASP A 92 -4.25 6.33 18.34
N PHE A 93 -3.26 6.05 17.48
CA PHE A 93 -2.97 4.69 17.03
C PHE A 93 -2.58 3.78 18.19
N ASP A 94 -1.63 4.19 19.02
CA ASP A 94 -1.15 3.41 20.17
C ASP A 94 -2.29 3.15 21.18
N ALA A 95 -3.18 4.13 21.39
CA ALA A 95 -4.39 3.97 22.20
C ALA A 95 -5.38 2.96 21.60
N MET A 96 -5.60 3.01 20.28
CA MET A 96 -6.46 2.07 19.56
C MET A 96 -5.91 0.64 19.64
N VAL A 97 -4.59 0.44 19.45
CA VAL A 97 -3.95 -0.87 19.58
C VAL A 97 -4.08 -1.41 21.00
N THR A 98 -3.81 -0.57 22.00
CA THR A 98 -3.95 -0.93 23.42
C THR A 98 -5.37 -1.41 23.74
N GLU A 99 -6.39 -0.71 23.26
CA GLU A 99 -7.78 -1.10 23.48
C GLU A 99 -8.16 -2.37 22.71
N ALA A 100 -7.66 -2.55 21.48
CA ALA A 100 -7.86 -3.77 20.72
C ALA A 100 -7.30 -4.99 21.46
N HIS A 101 -6.06 -4.89 21.95
CA HIS A 101 -5.42 -5.95 22.73
C HIS A 101 -6.14 -6.21 24.05
N ARG A 102 -6.63 -5.17 24.75
CA ARG A 102 -7.45 -5.33 25.97
C ARG A 102 -8.73 -6.14 25.71
N LEU A 103 -9.29 -6.02 24.52
CA LEU A 103 -10.47 -6.76 24.06
C LEU A 103 -10.13 -8.13 23.45
N GLY A 104 -8.85 -8.52 23.41
CA GLY A 104 -8.39 -9.78 22.84
C GLY A 104 -8.36 -9.80 21.30
N LEU A 105 -8.44 -8.62 20.66
CA LEU A 105 -8.35 -8.46 19.21
C LEU A 105 -6.90 -8.31 18.78
N LYS A 106 -6.59 -8.81 17.58
CA LYS A 106 -5.31 -8.57 16.88
C LYS A 106 -5.40 -7.37 15.95
N VAL A 107 -4.28 -6.71 15.68
CA VAL A 107 -4.20 -5.57 14.75
C VAL A 107 -3.24 -5.88 13.61
N ILE A 108 -3.75 -5.87 12.39
CA ILE A 108 -3.01 -5.95 11.14
C ILE A 108 -3.08 -4.58 10.46
N VAL A 109 -1.96 -4.11 9.93
CA VAL A 109 -1.91 -2.88 9.12
C VAL A 109 -1.53 -3.20 7.68
N ASP A 110 -2.03 -2.39 6.75
CA ASP A 110 -1.61 -2.46 5.35
C ASP A 110 -0.17 -1.94 5.18
N LEU A 111 0.64 -2.61 4.38
CA LEU A 111 1.95 -2.14 3.96
C LEU A 111 1.97 -2.13 2.44
N VAL A 112 2.33 -0.98 1.86
CA VAL A 112 2.35 -0.76 0.40
C VAL A 112 3.79 -0.55 -0.07
N PRO A 113 4.59 -1.61 -0.24
CA PRO A 113 6.03 -1.46 -0.43
C PRO A 113 6.48 -1.16 -1.87
N ASN A 114 5.58 -1.23 -2.84
CA ASN A 114 5.96 -1.13 -4.25
C ASN A 114 6.34 0.29 -4.70
N HIS A 115 5.63 1.30 -4.19
CA HIS A 115 5.71 2.69 -4.61
C HIS A 115 5.49 3.58 -3.40
N THR A 116 5.98 4.81 -3.44
CA THR A 116 5.60 5.85 -2.46
C THR A 116 4.69 6.87 -3.14
N SER A 117 4.14 7.83 -2.39
CA SER A 117 3.63 9.06 -2.98
C SER A 117 4.75 9.81 -3.69
N HIS A 118 4.42 10.53 -4.75
CA HIS A 118 5.31 11.51 -5.37
C HIS A 118 5.66 12.68 -4.42
N GLN A 119 4.89 12.90 -3.35
CA GLN A 119 5.23 13.88 -2.32
C GLN A 119 6.22 13.35 -1.28
N HIS A 120 6.49 12.04 -1.27
CA HIS A 120 7.44 11.43 -0.36
C HIS A 120 8.81 12.10 -0.47
N VAL A 121 9.47 12.33 0.67
CA VAL A 121 10.73 13.08 0.76
C VAL A 121 11.81 12.54 -0.19
N TRP A 122 11.88 11.21 -0.34
CA TRP A 122 12.82 10.58 -1.26
C TRP A 122 12.54 10.88 -2.73
N PHE A 123 11.28 10.93 -3.16
CA PHE A 123 10.97 11.23 -4.55
C PHE A 123 11.27 12.69 -4.87
N GLN A 124 10.93 13.59 -3.94
CA GLN A 124 11.27 15.01 -4.04
C GLN A 124 12.79 15.25 -4.04
N GLU A 125 13.55 14.47 -3.27
CA GLU A 125 15.01 14.47 -3.32
C GLU A 125 15.52 13.95 -4.68
N ALA A 126 15.00 12.83 -5.17
CA ALA A 126 15.36 12.26 -6.47
C ALA A 126 15.15 13.27 -7.61
N LEU A 127 14.00 13.95 -7.63
CA LEU A 127 13.68 14.99 -8.62
C LEU A 127 14.65 16.17 -8.57
N ARG A 128 15.02 16.64 -7.37
CA ARG A 128 15.95 17.76 -7.19
C ARG A 128 17.40 17.40 -7.53
N ALA A 129 17.83 16.19 -7.15
CA ALA A 129 19.21 15.74 -7.33
C ALA A 129 19.52 15.36 -8.78
N GLY A 130 18.51 14.89 -9.54
CA GLY A 130 18.64 14.64 -10.96
C GLY A 130 19.34 13.32 -11.33
N PRO A 131 19.55 13.08 -12.63
CA PRO A 131 20.13 11.84 -13.16
C PRO A 131 21.53 11.54 -12.58
N GLY A 132 21.80 10.26 -12.28
CA GLY A 132 23.09 9.79 -11.76
C GLY A 132 23.34 10.01 -10.26
N SER A 133 22.37 10.57 -9.52
CA SER A 133 22.46 10.73 -8.08
C SER A 133 21.99 9.49 -7.30
N ALA A 134 22.54 9.27 -6.10
CA ALA A 134 22.09 8.18 -5.22
C ALA A 134 20.59 8.30 -4.85
N ALA A 135 20.08 9.52 -4.68
CA ALA A 135 18.66 9.74 -4.42
C ALA A 135 17.78 9.26 -5.60
N ARG A 136 18.24 9.47 -6.84
CA ARG A 136 17.56 9.03 -8.06
C ARG A 136 17.49 7.50 -8.17
N GLU A 137 18.51 6.78 -7.69
CA GLU A 137 18.58 5.32 -7.74
C GLU A 137 17.56 4.59 -6.84
N ARG A 138 16.95 5.29 -5.87
CA ARG A 138 15.88 4.74 -5.01
C ARG A 138 14.59 4.41 -5.77
N TYR A 139 14.39 5.04 -6.93
CA TYR A 139 13.22 4.85 -7.78
C TYR A 139 13.64 4.33 -9.16
N VAL A 140 12.68 3.79 -9.91
CA VAL A 140 12.93 3.33 -11.27
C VAL A 140 12.82 4.50 -12.25
N PHE A 141 13.95 5.13 -12.54
CA PHE A 141 14.10 6.12 -13.61
C PHE A 141 14.86 5.56 -14.80
N ARG A 142 14.45 5.91 -16.02
CA ARG A 142 15.07 5.48 -17.27
C ARG A 142 15.07 6.58 -18.32
N ASP A 143 16.06 6.54 -19.19
CA ASP A 143 16.07 7.38 -20.38
C ASP A 143 15.00 6.90 -21.36
N GLY A 144 14.36 7.85 -22.04
CA GLY A 144 13.36 7.54 -23.05
C GLY A 144 13.96 7.01 -24.35
N ARG A 145 13.10 6.44 -25.20
CA ARG A 145 13.43 6.07 -26.59
C ARG A 145 13.24 7.28 -27.53
N GLY A 146 13.73 7.14 -28.76
CA GLY A 146 13.66 8.19 -29.79
C GLY A 146 14.87 9.13 -29.77
N PRO A 147 15.08 9.96 -30.81
CA PRO A 147 16.26 10.82 -30.93
C PRO A 147 16.47 11.82 -29.77
N HIS A 148 15.40 12.15 -29.04
CA HIS A 148 15.42 13.11 -27.93
C HIS A 148 14.85 12.52 -26.63
N GLY A 149 14.73 11.18 -26.54
CA GLY A 149 14.14 10.51 -25.40
C GLY A 149 12.65 10.83 -25.19
N GLU A 150 11.96 11.21 -26.27
CA GLU A 150 10.56 11.66 -26.25
C GLU A 150 9.54 10.52 -26.17
N LEU A 151 9.97 9.28 -26.40
CA LEU A 151 9.14 8.08 -26.28
C LEU A 151 9.43 7.36 -24.95
N PRO A 152 8.44 6.68 -24.35
CA PRO A 152 8.65 5.97 -23.10
C PRO A 152 9.69 4.83 -23.26
N PRO A 153 10.42 4.48 -22.17
CA PRO A 153 11.43 3.43 -22.17
C PRO A 153 10.93 2.05 -22.63
N SER A 154 9.66 1.72 -22.35
CA SER A 154 8.98 0.52 -22.81
C SER A 154 7.48 0.79 -23.06
N ASP A 155 6.77 -0.19 -23.62
CA ASP A 155 5.32 -0.16 -23.86
C ASP A 155 4.46 -0.50 -22.63
N TRP A 156 5.08 -0.64 -21.45
CA TRP A 156 4.41 -1.03 -20.22
C TRP A 156 3.24 -0.09 -19.90
N GLN A 157 2.11 -0.69 -19.51
CA GLN A 157 0.89 0.03 -19.18
C GLN A 157 0.69 0.07 -17.66
N SER A 158 0.18 1.20 -17.17
CA SER A 158 -0.33 1.31 -15.81
C SER A 158 -1.56 0.41 -15.66
N VAL A 159 -1.71 -0.19 -14.47
CA VAL A 159 -2.90 -0.95 -14.09
C VAL A 159 -4.17 -0.08 -14.16
N PHE A 160 -4.04 1.23 -13.98
CA PHE A 160 -5.14 2.20 -14.08
C PHE A 160 -5.28 2.84 -15.46
N GLY A 161 -4.54 2.33 -16.45
CA GLY A 161 -4.63 2.72 -17.85
C GLY A 161 -3.60 3.78 -18.27
N GLY A 162 -3.23 3.72 -19.56
CA GLY A 162 -2.19 4.55 -20.14
C GLY A 162 -0.78 4.06 -19.84
N SER A 163 0.21 4.82 -20.28
CA SER A 163 1.63 4.53 -20.07
C SER A 163 1.95 4.36 -18.58
N ALA A 164 2.73 3.33 -18.23
CA ALA A 164 3.34 3.19 -16.89
C ALA A 164 4.54 4.14 -16.69
N TRP A 165 4.88 4.94 -17.69
CA TRP A 165 6.01 5.85 -17.66
C TRP A 165 5.55 7.29 -17.72
N ARG A 166 6.11 8.12 -16.84
CA ARG A 166 5.90 9.58 -16.82
C ARG A 166 7.23 10.31 -16.98
N ARG A 167 7.30 11.19 -17.98
CA ARG A 167 8.48 12.04 -18.23
C ARG A 167 8.54 13.20 -17.25
N VAL A 168 9.74 13.50 -16.75
CA VAL A 168 10.04 14.67 -15.91
C VAL A 168 10.83 15.72 -16.69
N PRO A 169 10.94 16.98 -16.21
CA PRO A 169 11.51 18.09 -16.99
C PRO A 169 12.97 17.89 -17.44
N ASP A 170 13.75 17.07 -16.73
CA ASP A 170 15.14 16.77 -17.11
C ASP A 170 15.27 15.75 -18.26
N GLY A 171 14.15 15.22 -18.75
CA GLY A 171 14.08 14.33 -19.89
C GLY A 171 13.93 12.85 -19.55
N GLN A 172 14.25 12.42 -18.33
CA GLN A 172 14.06 11.03 -17.90
C GLN A 172 12.59 10.70 -17.64
N TRP A 173 12.29 9.40 -17.57
CA TRP A 173 10.98 8.86 -17.25
C TRP A 173 11.06 8.08 -15.94
N TYR A 174 10.10 8.27 -15.05
CA TYR A 174 9.91 7.37 -13.90
C TYR A 174 8.80 6.36 -14.17
N LEU A 175 8.98 5.17 -13.63
CA LEU A 175 7.96 4.13 -13.62
C LEU A 175 6.89 4.42 -12.55
N HIS A 176 5.65 4.22 -12.92
CA HIS A 176 4.50 4.13 -12.03
C HIS A 176 3.56 3.04 -12.54
N LEU A 177 3.48 1.91 -11.84
CA LEU A 177 2.59 0.81 -12.24
C LEU A 177 1.10 1.11 -11.96
N PHE A 178 0.83 2.13 -11.16
CA PHE A 178 -0.50 2.57 -10.77
C PHE A 178 -0.70 4.04 -11.20
N THR A 179 -1.09 4.93 -10.29
CA THR A 179 -1.24 6.36 -10.62
C THR A 179 0.12 7.03 -10.87
N PRO A 180 0.20 8.12 -11.66
CA PRO A 180 1.42 8.91 -11.78
C PRO A 180 1.93 9.48 -10.45
N GLN A 181 1.05 9.57 -9.44
CA GLN A 181 1.38 9.98 -8.07
C GLN A 181 2.03 8.86 -7.24
N GLN A 182 2.17 7.65 -7.79
CA GLN A 182 2.76 6.47 -7.15
C GLN A 182 4.05 6.03 -7.87
N PRO A 183 5.15 6.80 -7.81
CA PRO A 183 6.43 6.39 -8.39
C PRO A 183 6.95 5.10 -7.74
N ASP A 184 7.29 4.13 -8.59
CA ASP A 184 7.77 2.82 -8.18
C ASP A 184 9.19 2.88 -7.59
N LEU A 185 9.35 2.26 -6.42
CA LEU A 185 10.62 2.07 -5.76
C LEU A 185 11.47 1.02 -6.49
N ASN A 186 12.78 1.22 -6.46
CA ASN A 186 13.76 0.27 -6.96
C ASN A 186 14.16 -0.72 -5.84
N TRP A 187 13.51 -1.88 -5.78
CA TRP A 187 13.79 -2.92 -4.77
C TRP A 187 15.14 -3.62 -4.90
N ALA A 188 15.89 -3.38 -6.00
CA ALA A 188 17.29 -3.79 -6.10
C ALA A 188 18.20 -2.93 -5.20
N HIS A 189 17.78 -1.71 -4.85
CA HIS A 189 18.53 -0.76 -4.03
C HIS A 189 18.50 -1.14 -2.53
N GLU A 190 19.67 -1.21 -1.89
CA GLU A 190 19.78 -1.69 -0.50
C GLU A 190 19.11 -0.77 0.52
N GLU A 191 19.17 0.55 0.31
CA GLU A 191 18.55 1.53 1.20
C GLU A 191 17.02 1.38 1.23
N VAL A 192 16.39 1.08 0.10
CA VAL A 192 14.94 0.83 0.02
C VAL A 192 14.59 -0.40 0.86
N ARG A 193 15.33 -1.49 0.70
CA ARG A 193 15.15 -2.71 1.53
C ARG A 193 15.39 -2.45 3.01
N ALA A 194 16.35 -1.58 3.35
CA ALA A 194 16.69 -1.24 4.72
C ALA A 194 15.60 -0.39 5.39
N ASP A 195 15.08 0.62 4.70
CA ASP A 195 14.02 1.47 5.22
C ASP A 195 12.72 0.69 5.46
N PHE A 196 12.31 -0.21 4.54
CA PHE A 196 11.14 -1.04 4.78
C PHE A 196 11.29 -2.00 5.97
N ARG A 197 12.50 -2.49 6.26
CA ARG A 197 12.76 -3.23 7.51
C ARG A 197 12.61 -2.32 8.74
N THR A 198 12.99 -1.05 8.64
CA THR A 198 12.78 -0.07 9.71
C THR A 198 11.30 0.24 9.90
N THR A 199 10.54 0.40 8.81
CA THR A 199 9.08 0.60 8.82
C THR A 199 8.36 -0.59 9.46
N LEU A 200 8.72 -1.83 9.09
CA LEU A 200 8.17 -3.02 9.71
C LEU A 200 8.42 -3.05 11.22
N ARG A 201 9.65 -2.73 11.67
CA ARG A 201 9.97 -2.64 13.10
C ARG A 201 9.20 -1.52 13.79
N PHE A 202 9.13 -0.33 13.19
CA PHE A 202 8.42 0.83 13.73
C PHE A 202 6.97 0.52 14.11
N TRP A 203 6.26 -0.23 13.26
CA TRP A 203 4.88 -0.64 13.52
C TRP A 203 4.81 -1.86 14.45
N SER A 204 5.74 -2.81 14.34
CA SER A 204 5.81 -3.96 15.26
C SER A 204 6.07 -3.54 16.70
N ASP A 205 6.96 -2.56 16.91
CA ASP A 205 7.29 -1.97 18.21
C ASP A 205 6.10 -1.23 18.85
N ARG A 206 5.09 -0.88 18.04
CA ARG A 206 3.80 -0.32 18.46
C ARG A 206 2.69 -1.35 18.66
N GLY A 207 3.02 -2.64 18.61
CA GLY A 207 2.08 -3.72 18.89
C GLY A 207 1.25 -4.18 17.70
N VAL A 208 1.62 -3.84 16.47
CA VAL A 208 1.02 -4.48 15.28
C VAL A 208 1.34 -5.98 15.28
N ASP A 209 0.30 -6.80 15.12
CA ASP A 209 0.37 -8.27 15.15
C ASP A 209 0.62 -8.89 13.76
N GLY A 210 0.50 -8.10 12.68
CA GLY A 210 0.76 -8.57 11.33
C GLY A 210 0.67 -7.48 10.27
N PHE A 211 1.08 -7.82 9.05
CA PHE A 211 1.04 -6.90 7.91
C PHE A 211 0.31 -7.56 6.75
N ARG A 212 -0.63 -6.83 6.14
CA ARG A 212 -1.11 -7.16 4.80
C ARG A 212 -0.19 -6.45 3.81
N VAL A 213 0.48 -7.20 2.94
CA VAL A 213 1.42 -6.62 1.98
C VAL A 213 0.74 -6.42 0.64
N ASP A 214 0.42 -5.18 0.31
CA ASP A 214 -0.17 -4.82 -0.97
C ASP A 214 0.81 -5.03 -2.12
N VAL A 215 0.28 -5.47 -3.27
CA VAL A 215 0.99 -5.57 -4.55
C VAL A 215 2.39 -6.22 -4.46
N ALA A 216 2.55 -7.19 -3.56
CA ALA A 216 3.84 -7.84 -3.29
C ALA A 216 4.50 -8.46 -4.54
N HIS A 217 3.67 -8.90 -5.50
CA HIS A 217 4.11 -9.46 -6.77
C HIS A 217 4.83 -8.44 -7.68
N ALA A 218 4.61 -7.13 -7.47
CA ALA A 218 5.18 -6.07 -8.28
C ALA A 218 6.53 -5.56 -7.74
N LEU A 219 6.99 -5.99 -6.56
CA LEU A 219 8.22 -5.46 -5.96
C LEU A 219 9.46 -5.70 -6.81
N ALA A 220 9.59 -6.91 -7.37
CA ALA A 220 10.65 -7.24 -8.29
C ALA A 220 10.17 -7.06 -9.74
N LYS A 221 10.94 -6.31 -10.52
CA LYS A 221 10.77 -6.17 -11.97
C LYS A 221 12.04 -6.62 -12.67
N ASP A 222 11.92 -7.14 -13.89
CA ASP A 222 13.06 -7.23 -14.80
C ASP A 222 13.37 -5.83 -15.32
N LEU A 223 14.42 -5.22 -14.77
CA LEU A 223 14.88 -3.88 -15.11
C LEU A 223 16.15 -3.90 -15.96
N SER A 224 16.47 -5.05 -16.58
CA SER A 224 17.61 -5.18 -17.49
C SER A 224 17.42 -4.32 -18.75
N GLU A 225 18.51 -3.70 -19.22
CA GLU A 225 18.46 -2.84 -20.39
C GLU A 225 18.97 -3.55 -21.66
N PRO A 226 18.31 -3.35 -22.82
CA PRO A 226 17.10 -2.55 -23.02
C PRO A 226 15.87 -3.19 -22.37
N LEU A 227 14.98 -2.37 -21.81
CA LEU A 227 13.74 -2.87 -21.21
C LEU A 227 12.91 -3.63 -22.24
N ARG A 228 12.42 -4.80 -21.85
CA ARG A 228 11.59 -5.64 -22.72
C ARG A 228 10.18 -5.07 -22.83
N ASP A 229 9.77 -4.77 -24.05
CA ASP A 229 8.37 -4.52 -24.39
C ASP A 229 7.53 -5.81 -24.17
N LEU A 230 6.32 -5.65 -23.61
CA LEU A 230 5.39 -6.74 -23.37
C LEU A 230 4.54 -7.04 -24.61
N GLY A 231 4.52 -6.13 -25.59
CA GLY A 231 3.57 -6.14 -26.69
C GLY A 231 2.19 -5.71 -26.22
N THR A 232 1.28 -5.45 -27.16
CA THR A 232 -0.13 -5.34 -26.82
C THR A 232 -0.55 -6.70 -26.24
N PRO A 233 -0.91 -6.81 -24.95
CA PRO A 233 -1.51 -8.04 -24.50
C PRO A 233 -2.73 -8.26 -25.40
N GLU A 234 -2.90 -9.47 -25.93
CA GLU A 234 -4.21 -9.92 -26.42
C GLU A 234 -5.13 -9.95 -25.19
N LEU A 235 -5.52 -8.78 -24.68
CA LEU A 235 -6.55 -8.65 -23.67
C LEU A 235 -7.82 -9.08 -24.38
N SER A 236 -8.17 -10.34 -24.14
CA SER A 236 -9.49 -10.94 -24.27
C SER A 236 -10.38 -10.16 -25.22
N ARG A 237 -10.30 -10.46 -26.52
CA ARG A 237 -11.33 -10.01 -27.46
C ARG A 237 -12.67 -10.31 -26.79
N GLU A 238 -13.53 -9.30 -26.63
CA GLU A 238 -14.96 -9.54 -26.41
C GLU A 238 -15.51 -10.47 -27.52
N ASP A 239 -14.86 -10.52 -28.69
CA ASP A 239 -15.14 -11.49 -29.76
C ASP A 239 -14.92 -12.97 -29.38
N ALA A 240 -14.29 -13.27 -28.24
CA ALA A 240 -14.13 -14.64 -27.73
C ALA A 240 -15.29 -15.10 -26.83
N LEU A 241 -16.26 -14.23 -26.53
CA LEU A 241 -17.52 -14.63 -25.92
C LEU A 241 -18.48 -15.04 -27.05
N PRO A 242 -18.98 -16.29 -27.07
CA PRO A 242 -20.02 -16.65 -28.02
C PRO A 242 -21.23 -15.74 -27.80
N ASP A 243 -21.75 -15.21 -28.90
CA ASP A 243 -22.92 -14.34 -28.96
C ASP A 243 -24.03 -14.89 -28.06
N ARG A 244 -24.43 -14.09 -27.06
CA ARG A 244 -25.54 -14.41 -26.16
C ARG A 244 -26.89 -13.98 -26.74
N SER A 245 -27.02 -13.90 -28.06
CA SER A 245 -28.32 -13.95 -28.72
C SER A 245 -28.85 -15.39 -28.73
N LEU A 246 -29.43 -15.82 -27.60
CA LEU A 246 -30.46 -16.87 -27.44
C LEU A 246 -30.52 -17.34 -25.97
N ILE A 247 -31.11 -16.53 -25.09
CA ILE A 247 -32.04 -16.97 -24.02
C ILE A 247 -33.10 -15.88 -23.87
#